data_AF-A0A7C5SSJ7-F1
#
_entry.id   AF-A0A7C5SSJ7-F1
#
_cell.length_a   1.000
_cell.length_b   1.000
_cell.length_c   1.000
_cell.angle_alpha   90.00
_cell.angle_beta   90.00
_cell.angle_gamma   90.00
#
_symmetry.space_group_name_H-M   'P 1'
#
loop_
_entity.id
_entity.type
_entity.pdbx_description
1 polymer ?
#
loop_
_entity_poly.entity_id
_entity_poly.type
_entity_poly.pdbx_seq_one_letter_code
_entity_poly.pdbx_strand_id
1 'polypeptide(L)'
;MTLLSDAAAGPAAITMELTAGLGGQAVTRQASEIAVQLFARLPLDAELEILDANGRNRLPVQLNEQQTKTLWITLTPKDSDTPVRIRLYRRSADNSNHNDFLLEKQLRFTLSDTPLTLVSSRIPASGTLGRHLPPGNTRPVILTPDHLPHSPRAYAGIHALVIEPVSLASLSPAQYRALGHYLKGCGILLLSQTSESVLNRVRSIAGCHGDFVQPFTSLSRLSQQLSELRAAQPPKLPGAKALAPLLQNRFKLPLLTSISLYLGGYILFMALLGWQLKQQRYLLLLPLLASAAGAFAWRGEPGQQQFRWTEAQSGDRFARSTALLLLGGERR
;
A
#
# COMPACT_ATOMS: atom_id res chain seq x y z
N MET A 1 1.89 -28.08 11.75
CA MET A 1 2.51 -28.67 12.96
C MET A 1 2.63 -27.55 13.98
N THR A 2 1.64 -27.47 14.84
CA THR A 2 1.39 -26.31 15.72
C THR A 2 2.13 -26.57 17.03
N LEU A 3 3.18 -25.80 17.32
CA LEU A 3 3.87 -25.85 18.60
C LEU A 3 3.15 -24.88 19.55
N LEU A 4 2.21 -25.42 20.34
CA LEU A 4 1.63 -24.74 21.49
C LEU A 4 2.64 -24.86 22.63
N SER A 5 3.29 -23.75 23.01
CA SER A 5 4.02 -23.69 24.27
C SER A 5 3.07 -23.16 25.34
N ASP A 6 2.68 -24.01 26.29
CA ASP A 6 2.06 -23.57 27.54
C ASP A 6 3.13 -22.96 28.43
N ALA A 7 2.99 -21.66 28.69
CA ALA A 7 3.73 -20.96 29.73
C ALA A 7 2.79 -20.66 30.91
N ALA A 8 3.35 -20.89 32.10
CA ALA A 8 2.84 -20.78 33.46
C ALA A 8 1.72 -19.76 33.77
N ALA A 9 0.99 -20.07 34.85
CA ALA A 9 -0.17 -19.35 35.37
C ALA A 9 0.08 -17.88 35.78
N GLY A 10 -0.74 -16.97 35.21
CA GLY A 10 -0.98 -15.55 35.56
C GLY A 10 -0.22 -14.51 34.70
N PRO A 11 -0.72 -13.28 34.42
CA PRO A 11 -2.09 -12.73 34.34
C PRO A 11 -2.58 -12.60 32.87
N ALA A 12 -3.90 -12.67 32.64
CA ALA A 12 -4.57 -12.60 31.31
C ALA A 12 -3.90 -13.50 30.24
N ALA A 13 -4.38 -14.74 30.07
CA ALA A 13 -3.90 -15.58 28.97
C ALA A 13 -4.19 -14.87 27.63
N ILE A 14 -3.13 -14.32 27.04
CA ILE A 14 -3.12 -13.68 25.73
C ILE A 14 -2.35 -14.59 24.80
N THR A 15 -2.89 -14.81 23.61
CA THR A 15 -2.23 -15.58 22.56
C THR A 15 -2.06 -14.70 21.33
N MET A 16 -0.93 -14.89 20.65
CA MET A 16 -0.64 -14.26 19.37
C MET A 16 -0.14 -15.30 18.39
N GLU A 17 -0.84 -15.42 17.27
CA GLU A 17 -0.44 -16.25 16.14
C GLU A 17 -0.11 -15.35 14.94
N LEU A 18 1.02 -15.66 14.29
CA LEU A 18 1.45 -15.00 13.07
C LEU A 18 1.31 -15.96 11.91
N THR A 19 0.54 -15.57 10.90
CA THR A 19 0.44 -16.32 9.65
C THR A 19 0.95 -15.44 8.52
N ALA A 20 1.93 -15.92 7.77
CA ALA A 20 2.36 -15.20 6.58
C ALA A 20 1.29 -15.29 5.49
N GLY A 21 0.96 -14.15 4.89
CA GLY A 21 0.28 -14.14 3.61
C GLY A 21 1.10 -14.86 2.55
N LEU A 22 0.44 -15.33 1.50
CA LEU A 22 1.09 -16.00 0.37
C LEU A 22 1.94 -17.22 0.78
N GLY A 23 1.56 -17.91 1.86
CA GLY A 23 2.26 -19.11 2.33
C GLY A 23 3.71 -18.84 2.72
N GLY A 24 4.03 -17.61 3.15
CA GLY A 24 5.39 -17.22 3.52
C GLY A 24 6.28 -16.79 2.35
N GLN A 25 5.75 -16.79 1.12
CA GLN A 25 6.48 -16.31 -0.06
C GLN A 25 6.27 -14.81 -0.25
N ALA A 26 7.32 -14.08 -0.63
CA ALA A 26 7.21 -12.68 -1.02
C ALA A 26 8.19 -12.37 -2.16
N VAL A 27 7.84 -11.38 -3.00
CA VAL A 27 8.77 -10.87 -4.01
C VAL A 27 9.65 -9.79 -3.39
N THR A 28 10.95 -9.85 -3.65
CA THR A 28 11.94 -8.89 -3.14
C THR A 28 11.47 -7.45 -3.41
N ARG A 29 11.42 -6.63 -2.34
CA ARG A 29 10.99 -5.21 -2.38
C ARG A 29 9.54 -4.95 -2.84
N GLN A 30 8.70 -5.99 -2.93
CA GLN A 30 7.27 -5.84 -3.16
C GLN A 30 6.52 -5.99 -1.85
N ALA A 31 5.35 -5.36 -1.75
CA ALA A 31 4.52 -5.51 -0.56
C ALA A 31 3.96 -6.94 -0.46
N SER A 32 3.97 -7.46 0.76
CA SER A 32 3.31 -8.70 1.19
C SER A 32 2.45 -8.41 2.42
N GLU A 33 1.80 -9.42 2.97
CA GLU A 33 0.99 -9.28 4.18
C GLU A 33 1.24 -10.38 5.20
N ILE A 34 0.87 -10.10 6.44
CA ILE A 34 0.78 -11.08 7.53
C ILE A 34 -0.57 -10.92 8.22
N ALA A 35 -1.11 -12.03 8.70
CA ALA A 35 -2.18 -12.04 9.67
C ALA A 35 -1.57 -12.10 11.07
N VAL A 36 -2.01 -11.19 11.93
CA VAL A 36 -1.76 -11.24 13.37
C VAL A 36 -3.08 -11.57 14.03
N GLN A 37 -3.22 -12.79 14.54
CA GLN A 37 -4.38 -13.21 15.30
C GLN A 37 -4.07 -13.03 16.77
N LEU A 38 -4.89 -12.24 17.45
CA LEU A 38 -4.76 -11.91 18.86
C LEU A 38 -6.00 -12.41 19.57
N PHE A 39 -5.82 -13.12 20.68
CA PHE A 39 -6.91 -13.52 21.56
C PHE A 39 -6.51 -13.21 22.99
N ALA A 40 -7.42 -12.64 23.76
CA ALA A 40 -7.23 -12.35 25.18
C ALA A 40 -8.42 -12.85 25.99
N ARG A 41 -8.14 -13.49 27.13
CA ARG A 41 -9.19 -13.93 28.07
C ARG A 41 -9.91 -12.79 28.78
N LEU A 42 -9.34 -11.59 28.81
CA LEU A 42 -9.90 -10.39 29.43
C LEU A 42 -9.73 -9.22 28.45
N PRO A 43 -10.56 -8.16 28.56
CA PRO A 43 -10.38 -6.96 27.77
C PRO A 43 -8.98 -6.38 27.97
N LEU A 44 -8.34 -5.97 26.89
CA LEU A 44 -6.98 -5.46 26.91
C LEU A 44 -6.85 -4.28 25.93
N ASP A 45 -6.43 -3.13 26.45
CA ASP A 45 -5.90 -2.05 25.62
C ASP A 45 -4.38 -2.25 25.45
N ALA A 46 -3.97 -2.44 24.20
CA ALA A 46 -2.62 -2.82 23.85
C ALA A 46 -2.07 -1.98 22.70
N GLU A 47 -0.76 -2.05 22.53
CA GLU A 47 -0.04 -1.51 21.40
C GLU A 47 0.76 -2.61 20.72
N LEU A 48 0.52 -2.79 19.42
CA LEU A 48 1.25 -3.72 18.59
C LEU A 48 2.43 -2.98 17.93
N GLU A 49 3.65 -3.34 18.29
CA GLU A 49 4.86 -2.83 17.67
C GLU A 49 5.35 -3.82 16.61
N ILE A 50 5.46 -3.36 15.37
CA ILE A 50 5.96 -4.11 14.22
C ILE A 50 7.36 -3.59 13.91
N LEU A 51 8.32 -4.49 13.97
CA LEU A 51 9.71 -4.23 13.62
C LEU A 51 10.03 -5.00 12.34
N ASP A 52 10.27 -4.27 11.26
CA ASP A 52 10.66 -4.82 9.97
C ASP A 52 11.89 -4.07 9.41
N ALA A 53 12.32 -4.44 8.22
CA ALA A 53 13.44 -3.79 7.55
C ALA A 53 13.17 -2.33 7.12
N ASN A 54 11.94 -1.83 7.28
CA ASN A 54 11.54 -0.45 7.02
C ASN A 54 11.49 0.40 8.30
N GLY A 55 11.61 -0.22 9.46
CA GLY A 55 11.72 0.44 10.75
C GLY A 55 10.69 -0.08 11.75
N ARG A 56 10.21 0.82 12.59
CA ARG A 56 9.28 0.53 13.68
C ARG A 56 7.94 1.19 13.39
N ASN A 57 6.87 0.41 13.44
CA ASN A 57 5.50 0.91 13.35
C ASN A 57 4.70 0.48 14.58
N ARG A 58 3.83 1.34 15.08
CA ARG A 58 3.01 1.08 16.27
C ARG A 58 1.54 1.23 15.93
N LEU A 59 0.76 0.22 16.28
CA LEU A 59 -0.69 0.19 16.05
C LEU A 59 -1.41 -0.02 17.38
N PRO A 60 -2.33 0.88 17.77
CA PRO A 60 -3.18 0.64 18.92
C PRO A 60 -4.13 -0.53 18.64
N VAL A 61 -4.33 -1.40 19.63
CA VAL A 61 -5.18 -2.57 19.53
C VAL A 61 -5.99 -2.74 20.80
N GLN A 62 -7.31 -2.59 20.68
CA GLN A 62 -8.26 -3.02 21.72
C GLN A 62 -8.69 -4.46 21.45
N LEU A 63 -8.53 -5.32 22.45
CA LEU A 63 -9.01 -6.70 22.46
C LEU A 63 -10.20 -6.80 23.41
N ASN A 64 -11.27 -7.42 22.93
CA ASN A 64 -12.45 -7.72 23.75
C ASN A 64 -12.26 -9.07 24.45
N GLU A 65 -12.99 -9.26 25.55
CA GLU A 65 -12.99 -10.52 26.28
C GLU A 65 -13.36 -11.71 25.39
N GLN A 66 -12.50 -12.73 25.38
CA GLN A 66 -12.72 -14.01 24.69
C GLN A 66 -12.99 -13.90 23.17
N GLN A 67 -12.58 -12.79 22.55
CA GLN A 67 -12.72 -12.60 21.10
C GLN A 67 -11.36 -12.64 20.42
N THR A 68 -11.30 -13.39 19.32
CA THR A 68 -10.15 -13.35 18.41
C THR A 68 -10.26 -12.12 17.51
N LYS A 69 -9.21 -11.31 17.50
CA LYS A 69 -9.03 -10.18 16.59
C LYS A 69 -7.94 -10.50 15.58
N THR A 70 -8.28 -10.46 14.30
CA THR A 70 -7.32 -10.64 13.20
C THR A 70 -6.96 -9.29 12.60
N LEU A 71 -5.67 -8.97 12.55
CA LEU A 71 -5.14 -7.78 11.91
C LEU A 71 -4.32 -8.19 10.69
N TRP A 72 -4.68 -7.66 9.52
CA TRP A 72 -3.93 -7.84 8.28
C TRP A 72 -2.97 -6.67 8.09
N ILE A 73 -1.67 -6.94 8.17
CA ILE A 73 -0.62 -5.92 8.13
C ILE A 73 0.14 -6.06 6.83
N THR A 74 0.14 -5.00 6.02
CA THR A 74 0.97 -4.92 4.82
C THR A 74 2.39 -4.49 5.18
N LEU A 75 3.38 -5.21 4.68
CA LEU A 75 4.81 -4.93 4.90
C LEU A 75 5.60 -5.15 3.61
N THR A 76 6.83 -4.64 3.53
CA THR A 76 7.70 -4.80 2.36
C THR A 76 9.02 -5.45 2.82
N PRO A 77 9.17 -6.78 2.70
CA PRO A 77 10.37 -7.44 3.16
C PRO A 77 11.54 -7.10 2.22
N LYS A 78 12.70 -6.78 2.80
CA LYS A 78 13.90 -6.35 2.06
C LYS A 78 14.93 -7.45 1.87
N ASP A 79 15.10 -8.30 2.88
CA ASP A 79 16.02 -9.43 2.88
C ASP A 79 15.34 -10.64 3.56
N SER A 80 15.89 -11.83 3.36
CA SER A 80 15.40 -13.08 3.96
C SER A 80 15.84 -13.27 5.43
N ASP A 81 16.84 -12.50 5.85
CA ASP A 81 17.57 -12.74 7.10
C ASP A 81 17.06 -11.90 8.26
N THR A 82 16.38 -10.80 7.96
CA THR A 82 15.72 -9.90 8.90
C THR A 82 14.30 -10.38 9.15
N PRO A 83 14.02 -11.05 10.28
CA PRO A 83 12.66 -11.44 10.61
C PRO A 83 11.79 -10.21 10.87
N VAL A 84 10.52 -10.31 10.50
CA VAL A 84 9.50 -9.39 11.01
C VAL A 84 9.22 -9.79 12.44
N ARG A 85 9.47 -8.89 13.40
CA ARG A 85 9.15 -9.11 14.81
C ARG A 85 7.92 -8.30 15.18
N ILE A 86 7.00 -8.95 15.87
CA ILE A 86 5.78 -8.35 16.38
C ILE A 86 5.78 -8.48 17.88
N ARG A 87 5.67 -7.34 18.54
CA ARG A 87 5.62 -7.22 19.99
C ARG A 87 4.29 -6.66 20.40
N LEU A 88 3.71 -7.21 21.45
CA LEU A 88 2.50 -6.70 22.06
C LEU A 88 2.85 -6.10 23.41
N TYR A 89 2.42 -4.87 23.62
CA TYR A 89 2.56 -4.17 24.88
C TYR A 89 1.19 -3.84 25.45
N ARG A 90 1.03 -3.89 26.77
CA ARG A 90 -0.13 -3.27 27.43
C ARG A 90 0.05 -1.77 27.41
N ARG A 91 -0.99 -1.05 27.00
CA ARG A 91 -0.98 0.42 27.09
C ARG A 91 -1.31 0.80 28.53
N SER A 92 -0.41 1.54 29.17
CA SER A 92 -0.65 2.05 30.52
C SER A 92 -1.78 3.09 30.49
N ALA A 93 -2.74 2.98 31.42
CA ALA A 93 -3.82 3.95 31.59
C ALA A 93 -3.30 5.25 32.23
N ASP A 94 -2.25 5.14 33.05
CA ASP A 94 -1.50 6.29 33.54
C ASP A 94 -0.48 6.68 32.47
N ASN A 95 -0.39 7.97 32.11
CA ASN A 95 0.54 8.55 31.11
C ASN A 95 2.05 8.33 31.41
N SER A 96 2.40 7.37 32.26
CA SER A 96 3.76 6.88 32.38
C SER A 96 4.16 6.19 31.06
N ASN A 97 5.33 6.55 30.52
CA ASN A 97 5.89 5.97 29.30
C ASN A 97 6.27 4.47 29.42
N HIS A 98 5.79 3.77 30.45
CA HIS A 98 6.06 2.36 30.70
C HIS A 98 4.96 1.52 30.06
N ASN A 99 5.22 1.09 28.83
CA ASN A 99 4.43 0.06 28.17
C ASN A 99 4.90 -1.32 28.67
N ASP A 100 4.03 -2.06 29.36
CA ASP A 100 4.36 -3.39 29.85
C ASP A 100 4.46 -4.37 28.69
N PHE A 101 5.62 -5.00 28.49
CA PHE A 101 5.80 -6.02 27.48
C PHE A 101 5.00 -7.28 27.83
N LEU A 102 4.18 -7.74 26.88
CA LEU A 102 3.33 -8.92 27.06
C LEU A 102 3.90 -10.14 26.35
N LEU A 103 4.20 -10.01 25.05
CA LEU A 103 4.69 -11.12 24.23
C LEU A 103 5.37 -10.64 22.94
N GLU A 104 6.20 -11.50 22.35
CA GLU A 104 6.86 -11.30 21.06
C GLU A 104 6.70 -12.56 20.19
N LYS A 105 6.45 -12.37 18.89
CA LYS A 105 6.56 -13.42 17.87
C LYS A 105 7.35 -12.88 16.69
N GLN A 106 7.95 -13.79 15.95
CA GLN A 106 8.71 -13.47 14.76
C GLN A 106 8.29 -14.34 13.58
N LEU A 107 8.39 -13.78 12.38
CA LEU A 107 8.10 -14.47 11.14
C LEU A 107 9.14 -14.10 10.08
N ARG A 108 9.49 -15.04 9.22
CA ARG A 108 10.41 -14.84 8.09
C ARG A 108 9.67 -15.11 6.78
N PHE A 109 10.02 -14.33 5.77
CA PHE A 109 9.57 -14.56 4.40
C PHE A 109 10.65 -15.30 3.62
N THR A 110 10.21 -16.22 2.77
CA THR A 110 11.04 -16.72 1.68
C THR A 110 10.92 -15.73 0.53
N LEU A 111 12.02 -15.06 0.23
CA LEU A 111 12.05 -14.10 -0.87
C LEU A 111 12.21 -14.79 -2.22
N SER A 112 11.63 -14.17 -3.23
CA SER A 112 11.78 -14.56 -4.63
C SER A 112 12.08 -13.31 -5.44
N ASP A 113 13.11 -13.40 -6.30
CA ASP A 113 13.42 -12.34 -7.26
C ASP A 113 12.54 -12.42 -8.51
N THR A 114 11.86 -13.55 -8.68
CA THR A 114 10.84 -13.72 -9.71
C THR A 114 9.45 -13.43 -9.12
N PRO A 115 8.55 -12.83 -9.91
CA PRO A 115 7.19 -12.66 -9.49
C PRO A 115 6.43 -13.95 -9.19
N LEU A 116 5.34 -13.86 -8.44
CA LEU A 116 4.56 -15.03 -8.03
C LEU A 116 3.37 -15.28 -8.96
N THR A 117 3.11 -16.56 -9.24
CA THR A 117 1.84 -17.01 -9.82
C THR A 117 1.07 -17.73 -8.73
N LEU A 118 -0.06 -17.17 -8.34
CA LEU A 118 -0.89 -17.76 -7.29
C LEU A 118 -1.83 -18.79 -7.88
N VAL A 119 -1.94 -19.92 -7.20
CA VAL A 119 -2.95 -20.93 -7.47
C VAL A 119 -3.79 -21.08 -6.22
N SER A 120 -5.02 -20.57 -6.25
CA SER A 120 -5.97 -20.71 -5.17
C SER A 120 -6.92 -21.87 -5.45
N SER A 121 -6.67 -22.99 -4.77
CA SER A 121 -7.48 -24.20 -4.87
C SER A 121 -7.83 -24.70 -3.47
N ARG A 122 -9.05 -25.20 -3.31
CA ARG A 122 -9.44 -25.96 -2.11
C ARG A 122 -8.98 -27.42 -2.20
N ILE A 123 -8.64 -27.88 -3.40
CA ILE A 123 -8.12 -29.22 -3.62
C ILE A 123 -6.61 -29.15 -3.33
N PRO A 124 -6.05 -30.06 -2.51
CA PRO A 124 -4.61 -30.12 -2.27
C PRO A 124 -3.90 -30.54 -3.57
N ALA A 125 -3.66 -29.57 -4.45
CA ALA A 125 -3.04 -29.76 -5.76
C ALA A 125 -1.51 -29.74 -5.68
N SER A 126 -0.94 -30.22 -4.57
CA SER A 126 0.51 -30.20 -4.33
C SER A 126 1.31 -31.08 -5.32
N GLY A 127 0.64 -31.91 -6.13
CA GLY A 127 1.31 -32.78 -7.11
C GLY A 127 1.16 -32.41 -8.59
N THR A 128 0.01 -31.88 -9.03
CA THR A 128 -0.35 -31.82 -10.46
C THR A 128 -0.21 -30.42 -11.05
N LEU A 129 -0.72 -29.37 -10.39
CA LEU A 129 -0.66 -27.99 -10.90
C LEU A 129 0.76 -27.43 -10.96
N GLY A 130 1.58 -27.73 -9.95
CA GLY A 130 2.99 -27.30 -9.92
C GLY A 130 3.86 -27.93 -11.02
N ARG A 131 3.46 -29.08 -11.57
CA ARG A 131 4.16 -29.74 -12.70
C ARG A 131 3.76 -29.18 -14.07
N HIS A 132 2.55 -28.61 -14.17
CA HIS A 132 2.04 -28.03 -15.42
C HIS A 132 2.30 -26.54 -15.55
N LEU A 133 2.67 -25.87 -14.45
CA LEU A 133 3.25 -24.53 -14.49
C LEU A 133 4.73 -24.69 -14.86
N PRO A 134 5.19 -24.10 -15.97
CA PRO A 134 6.56 -24.29 -16.42
C PRO A 134 7.51 -23.65 -15.40
N PRO A 135 8.74 -24.19 -15.24
CA PRO A 135 9.84 -23.41 -14.70
C PRO A 135 10.09 -22.25 -15.69
N GLY A 136 9.52 -21.10 -15.38
CA GLY A 136 9.67 -19.87 -16.12
C GLY A 136 9.84 -18.71 -15.15
N ASN A 137 9.89 -17.48 -15.67
CA ASN A 137 10.15 -16.24 -14.93
C ASN A 137 9.14 -15.89 -13.81
N THR A 138 8.36 -16.85 -13.28
CA THR A 138 7.46 -16.72 -12.14
C THR A 138 7.50 -17.95 -11.26
N ARG A 139 7.39 -17.78 -9.94
CA ARG A 139 7.33 -18.87 -8.98
C ARG A 139 5.87 -19.22 -8.64
N PRO A 140 5.43 -20.49 -8.81
CA PRO A 140 4.09 -20.89 -8.42
C PRO A 140 3.96 -20.96 -6.89
N VAL A 141 2.84 -20.48 -6.37
CA VAL A 141 2.49 -20.56 -4.94
C VAL A 141 1.06 -21.08 -4.82
N ILE A 142 0.91 -22.27 -4.25
CA ILE A 142 -0.39 -22.91 -4.04
C ILE A 142 -0.90 -22.53 -2.66
N LEU A 143 -2.11 -21.98 -2.61
CA LEU A 143 -2.71 -21.41 -1.39
C LEU A 143 -4.17 -21.84 -1.28
N THR A 144 -4.64 -21.96 -0.04
CA THR A 144 -6.08 -21.96 0.21
C THR A 144 -6.66 -20.55 -0.02
N PRO A 145 -7.97 -20.42 -0.28
CA PRO A 145 -8.60 -19.12 -0.51
C PRO A 145 -8.39 -18.11 0.63
N ASP A 146 -8.35 -18.60 1.88
CA ASP A 146 -8.19 -17.78 3.08
C ASP A 146 -6.80 -17.11 3.18
N HIS A 147 -5.82 -17.62 2.43
CA HIS A 147 -4.47 -17.06 2.36
C HIS A 147 -4.25 -16.11 1.17
N LEU A 148 -5.30 -15.83 0.38
CA LEU A 148 -5.23 -14.79 -0.63
C LEU A 148 -5.17 -13.40 -0.01
N PRO A 149 -4.50 -12.42 -0.67
CA PRO A 149 -4.29 -11.13 -0.05
C PRO A 149 -5.56 -10.35 0.26
N HIS A 150 -5.58 -9.74 1.45
CA HIS A 150 -6.64 -8.86 1.95
C HIS A 150 -6.39 -7.39 1.59
N SER A 151 -5.15 -7.03 1.29
CA SER A 151 -4.74 -5.68 0.90
C SER A 151 -4.41 -5.60 -0.60
N PRO A 152 -4.88 -4.57 -1.33
CA PRO A 152 -4.50 -4.36 -2.73
C PRO A 152 -2.98 -4.32 -2.95
N ARG A 153 -2.23 -3.80 -1.98
CA ARG A 153 -0.77 -3.66 -2.09
C ARG A 153 -0.05 -5.01 -2.07
N ALA A 154 -0.59 -6.00 -1.37
CA ALA A 154 0.00 -7.34 -1.30
C ALA A 154 -0.10 -8.12 -2.63
N TYR A 155 -0.83 -7.59 -3.62
CA TYR A 155 -0.80 -8.10 -5.00
C TYR A 155 0.35 -7.56 -5.86
N ALA A 156 1.21 -6.65 -5.34
CA ALA A 156 2.24 -6.00 -6.14
C ALA A 156 3.27 -6.99 -6.74
N GLY A 157 3.61 -8.05 -5.99
CA GLY A 157 4.47 -9.15 -6.43
C GLY A 157 3.78 -10.26 -7.22
N ILE A 158 2.46 -10.19 -7.39
CA ILE A 158 1.67 -11.24 -8.06
C ILE A 158 1.54 -10.89 -9.54
N HIS A 159 1.88 -11.85 -10.40
CA HIS A 159 1.75 -11.70 -11.86
C HIS A 159 0.45 -12.25 -12.39
N ALA A 160 0.07 -13.44 -11.94
CA ALA A 160 -1.18 -14.08 -12.32
C ALA A 160 -1.81 -14.80 -11.14
N LEU A 161 -3.13 -14.88 -11.14
CA LEU A 161 -3.92 -15.66 -10.21
C LEU A 161 -4.73 -16.70 -10.98
N VAL A 162 -4.63 -17.95 -10.57
CA VAL A 162 -5.49 -19.05 -11.01
C VAL A 162 -6.41 -19.37 -9.84
N ILE A 163 -7.72 -19.30 -10.04
CA ILE A 163 -8.69 -19.55 -8.96
C ILE A 163 -9.87 -20.37 -9.46
N GLU A 164 -10.31 -21.29 -8.61
CA GLU A 164 -11.54 -22.07 -8.85
C GLU A 164 -12.78 -21.24 -8.47
N PRO A 165 -13.95 -21.48 -9.11
CA PRO A 165 -15.18 -20.75 -8.81
C PRO A 165 -15.60 -20.87 -7.34
N VAL A 166 -15.41 -22.05 -6.73
CA VAL A 166 -15.70 -22.27 -5.30
C VAL A 166 -14.77 -21.46 -4.41
N SER A 167 -13.47 -21.41 -4.75
CA SER A 167 -12.48 -20.58 -4.06
C SER A 167 -12.84 -19.09 -4.17
N LEU A 168 -13.22 -18.63 -5.36
CA LEU A 168 -13.64 -17.25 -5.62
C LEU A 168 -14.89 -16.88 -4.83
N ALA A 169 -15.88 -17.77 -4.76
CA ALA A 169 -17.10 -17.57 -3.99
C ALA A 169 -16.86 -17.53 -2.48
N SER A 170 -15.77 -18.13 -2.00
CA SER A 170 -15.43 -18.17 -0.58
C SER A 170 -14.59 -17.01 -0.07
N LEU A 171 -14.19 -16.08 -0.95
CA LEU A 171 -13.38 -14.94 -0.54
C LEU A 171 -14.14 -14.04 0.43
N SER A 172 -13.46 -13.59 1.47
CA SER A 172 -13.99 -12.54 2.34
C SER A 172 -14.22 -11.23 1.56
N PRO A 173 -15.10 -10.34 2.04
CA PRO A 173 -15.31 -9.03 1.39
C PRO A 173 -14.03 -8.19 1.27
N ALA A 174 -13.08 -8.35 2.19
CA ALA A 174 -11.78 -7.67 2.10
C ALA A 174 -10.93 -8.23 0.95
N GLN A 175 -10.82 -9.56 0.85
CA GLN A 175 -10.08 -10.22 -0.23
C GLN A 175 -10.70 -9.97 -1.60
N TYR A 176 -12.04 -10.03 -1.71
CA TYR A 176 -12.72 -9.75 -2.98
C TYR A 176 -12.49 -8.30 -3.43
N ARG A 177 -12.50 -7.32 -2.51
CA ARG A 177 -12.15 -5.93 -2.83
C ARG A 177 -10.70 -5.80 -3.26
N ALA A 178 -9.76 -6.44 -2.56
CA ALA A 178 -8.34 -6.42 -2.92
C ALA A 178 -8.07 -7.05 -4.29
N LEU A 179 -8.71 -8.19 -4.57
CA LEU A 179 -8.71 -8.82 -5.89
C LEU A 179 -9.28 -7.87 -6.95
N GLY A 180 -10.40 -7.21 -6.67
CA GLY A 180 -10.98 -6.21 -7.57
C GLY A 180 -10.00 -5.09 -7.93
N HIS A 181 -9.20 -4.60 -6.99
CA HIS A 181 -8.14 -3.62 -7.28
C HIS A 181 -7.03 -4.19 -8.17
N TYR A 182 -6.63 -5.45 -7.95
CA TYR A 182 -5.68 -6.13 -8.82
C TYR A 182 -6.20 -6.26 -10.26
N LEU A 183 -7.47 -6.66 -10.42
CA LEU A 183 -8.11 -6.80 -11.74
C LEU A 183 -8.29 -5.44 -12.44
N LYS A 184 -8.67 -4.38 -11.70
CA LYS A 184 -8.71 -3.01 -12.23
C LYS A 184 -7.37 -2.53 -12.78
N GLY A 185 -6.27 -3.05 -12.24
CA GLY A 185 -4.92 -2.83 -12.73
C GLY A 185 -4.51 -3.65 -13.95
N CYS A 186 -5.46 -4.33 -14.61
CA CYS A 186 -5.23 -5.29 -15.69
C CYS A 186 -4.41 -6.52 -15.25
N GLY A 187 -4.62 -6.97 -14.01
CA GLY A 187 -4.07 -8.22 -13.50
C GLY A 187 -4.64 -9.44 -14.24
N ILE A 188 -3.84 -10.51 -14.34
CA ILE A 188 -4.21 -11.75 -15.02
C ILE A 188 -4.96 -12.66 -14.06
N LEU A 189 -6.16 -13.07 -14.44
CA LEU A 189 -6.99 -14.01 -13.69
C LEU A 189 -7.48 -15.14 -14.59
N LEU A 190 -7.14 -16.37 -14.21
CA LEU A 190 -7.62 -17.56 -14.86
C LEU A 190 -8.63 -18.28 -13.97
N LEU A 191 -9.84 -18.49 -14.50
CA LEU A 191 -10.95 -19.13 -13.80
C LEU A 191 -11.18 -20.55 -14.31
N SER A 192 -11.07 -21.53 -13.41
CA SER A 192 -11.29 -22.94 -13.77
C SER A 192 -12.76 -23.23 -14.00
N GLN A 193 -13.16 -23.80 -15.14
CA GLN A 193 -14.51 -24.34 -15.35
C GLN A 193 -15.66 -23.44 -14.85
N THR A 194 -15.54 -22.12 -15.09
CA THR A 194 -16.51 -21.14 -14.58
C THR A 194 -17.67 -20.94 -15.56
N SER A 195 -18.84 -20.57 -15.07
CA SER A 195 -19.94 -20.18 -15.94
C SER A 195 -19.70 -18.81 -16.59
N GLU A 196 -20.27 -18.61 -17.79
CA GLU A 196 -20.21 -17.33 -18.50
C GLU A 196 -20.75 -16.16 -17.66
N SER A 197 -21.77 -16.39 -16.83
CA SER A 197 -22.32 -15.35 -15.95
C SER A 197 -21.32 -14.83 -14.91
N VAL A 198 -20.55 -15.74 -14.29
CA VAL A 198 -19.53 -15.38 -13.31
C VAL A 198 -18.35 -14.73 -14.02
N LEU A 199 -17.92 -15.29 -15.15
CA LEU A 199 -16.85 -14.73 -15.97
C LEU A 199 -17.15 -13.28 -16.38
N ASN A 200 -18.34 -13.02 -16.91
CA ASN A 200 -18.75 -11.69 -17.35
C ASN A 200 -18.88 -10.71 -16.18
N ARG A 201 -19.33 -11.16 -15.01
CA ARG A 201 -19.34 -10.34 -13.79
C ARG A 201 -17.93 -9.94 -13.37
N VAL A 202 -16.98 -10.87 -13.39
CA VAL A 202 -15.58 -10.57 -13.02
C VAL A 202 -14.90 -9.70 -14.07
N ARG A 203 -15.16 -9.93 -15.36
CA ARG A 203 -14.70 -9.06 -16.46
C ARG A 203 -15.22 -7.63 -16.32
N SER A 204 -16.47 -7.45 -15.91
CA SER A 204 -17.09 -6.12 -15.78
C SER A 204 -16.41 -5.21 -14.74
N ILE A 205 -15.74 -5.79 -13.74
CA ILE A 205 -15.00 -5.04 -12.72
C ILE A 205 -13.50 -4.91 -13.04
N ALA A 206 -13.02 -5.64 -14.04
CA ALA A 206 -11.62 -5.66 -14.42
C ALA A 206 -11.26 -4.47 -15.33
N GLY A 207 -9.99 -4.06 -15.29
CA GLY A 207 -9.42 -3.12 -16.25
C GLY A 207 -9.14 -3.81 -17.59
N CYS A 208 -8.75 -3.04 -18.61
CA CYS A 208 -8.43 -3.56 -19.94
C CYS A 208 -9.55 -4.47 -20.49
N HIS A 209 -10.81 -4.01 -20.36
CA HIS A 209 -12.04 -4.71 -20.78
C HIS A 209 -12.23 -6.14 -20.25
N GLY A 210 -11.46 -6.56 -19.25
CA GLY A 210 -11.48 -7.92 -18.76
C GLY A 210 -10.79 -8.92 -19.69
N ASP A 211 -9.99 -8.46 -20.67
CA ASP A 211 -9.27 -9.33 -21.63
C ASP A 211 -8.31 -10.30 -20.92
N PHE A 212 -7.79 -9.89 -19.76
CA PHE A 212 -6.90 -10.67 -18.89
C PHE A 212 -7.64 -11.55 -17.87
N VAL A 213 -8.99 -11.54 -17.90
CA VAL A 213 -9.83 -12.48 -17.14
C VAL A 213 -10.34 -13.53 -18.13
N GLN A 214 -9.75 -14.72 -18.07
CA GLN A 214 -10.08 -15.80 -19.00
C GLN A 214 -10.48 -17.08 -18.27
N PRO A 215 -11.40 -17.87 -18.86
CA PRO A 215 -11.59 -19.23 -18.40
C PRO A 215 -10.38 -20.08 -18.82
N PHE A 216 -10.11 -21.14 -18.06
CA PHE A 216 -9.24 -22.22 -18.53
C PHE A 216 -9.95 -23.55 -18.35
N THR A 217 -9.77 -24.44 -19.34
CA THR A 217 -10.45 -25.74 -19.40
C THR A 217 -9.51 -26.91 -19.15
N SER A 218 -8.20 -26.73 -19.39
CA SER A 218 -7.19 -27.76 -19.18
C SER A 218 -5.94 -27.20 -18.51
N LEU A 219 -5.43 -27.92 -17.51
CA LEU A 219 -4.15 -27.63 -16.85
C LEU A 219 -2.97 -27.70 -17.83
N SER A 220 -3.06 -28.52 -18.88
CA SER A 220 -1.96 -28.67 -19.86
C SER A 220 -1.73 -27.43 -20.71
N ARG A 221 -2.75 -26.58 -20.91
CA ARG A 221 -2.66 -25.33 -21.68
C ARG A 221 -2.44 -24.10 -20.80
N LEU A 222 -2.51 -24.26 -19.48
CA LEU A 222 -2.40 -23.16 -18.52
C LEU A 222 -1.10 -22.37 -18.71
N SER A 223 0.00 -23.08 -18.93
CA SER A 223 1.34 -22.52 -19.16
C SER A 223 1.39 -21.60 -20.39
N GLN A 224 0.92 -22.12 -21.52
CA GLN A 224 0.86 -21.40 -22.79
C GLN A 224 -0.05 -20.18 -22.68
N GLN A 225 -1.25 -20.35 -22.13
CA GLN A 225 -2.23 -19.27 -21.98
C GLN A 225 -1.71 -18.15 -21.07
N LEU A 226 -1.03 -18.49 -19.96
CA LEU A 226 -0.37 -17.50 -19.10
C LEU A 226 0.76 -16.75 -19.84
N SER A 227 1.53 -17.45 -20.68
CA SER A 227 2.59 -16.84 -21.48
C SER A 227 2.04 -15.87 -22.52
N GLU A 228 0.97 -16.24 -23.22
CA GLU A 228 0.29 -15.39 -24.21
C GLU A 228 -0.31 -14.14 -23.55
N LEU A 229 -1.05 -14.31 -22.45
CA LEU A 229 -1.61 -13.21 -21.68
C LEU A 229 -0.53 -12.27 -21.13
N ARG A 230 0.61 -12.82 -20.71
CA ARG A 230 1.74 -12.01 -20.25
C ARG A 230 2.35 -11.18 -21.37
N ALA A 231 2.55 -11.77 -22.54
CA ALA A 231 3.10 -11.07 -23.69
C ALA A 231 2.18 -9.93 -24.16
N ALA A 232 0.86 -10.10 -24.01
CA ALA A 232 -0.14 -9.10 -24.33
C ALA A 232 -0.37 -8.06 -23.22
N GLN A 233 0.17 -8.26 -22.00
CA GLN A 233 -0.13 -7.39 -20.87
C GLN A 233 0.45 -5.99 -21.07
N PRO A 234 -0.34 -4.92 -20.90
CA PRO A 234 0.19 -3.57 -21.03
C PRO A 234 1.18 -3.28 -19.90
N PRO A 235 2.16 -2.39 -20.13
CA PRO A 235 3.10 -2.00 -19.09
C PRO A 235 2.36 -1.43 -17.86
N LYS A 236 2.95 -1.62 -16.67
CA LYS A 236 2.43 -1.01 -15.45
C LYS A 236 2.53 0.51 -15.55
N LEU A 237 1.44 1.20 -15.23
CA LEU A 237 1.45 2.66 -15.14
C LEU A 237 2.49 3.12 -14.10
N PRO A 238 3.15 4.27 -14.31
CA PRO A 238 4.04 4.84 -13.31
C PRO A 238 3.25 5.14 -12.03
N GLY A 239 3.87 4.87 -10.87
CA GLY A 239 3.26 5.23 -9.60
C GLY A 239 3.18 6.75 -9.41
N ALA A 240 2.25 7.24 -8.60
CA ALA A 240 2.08 8.68 -8.35
C ALA A 240 3.38 9.37 -7.85
N LYS A 241 4.21 8.68 -7.06
CA LYS A 241 5.53 9.18 -6.63
C LYS A 241 6.52 9.33 -7.78
N ALA A 242 6.43 8.51 -8.82
CA ALA A 242 7.27 8.63 -10.01
C ALA A 242 6.90 9.86 -10.87
N LEU A 243 5.73 10.45 -10.64
CA LEU A 243 5.34 11.74 -11.24
C LEU A 243 5.90 12.93 -10.45
N ALA A 244 6.37 12.75 -9.21
CA ALA A 244 6.87 13.83 -8.36
C ALA A 244 8.11 14.57 -8.92
N PRO A 245 9.07 13.92 -9.59
CA PRO A 245 10.20 14.62 -10.23
C PRO A 245 9.76 15.63 -11.30
N LEU A 246 8.63 15.38 -11.99
CA LEU A 246 8.08 16.30 -12.98
C LEU A 246 7.61 17.63 -12.36
N LEU A 247 7.51 17.71 -11.03
CA LEU A 247 7.14 18.92 -10.27
C LEU A 247 8.31 19.86 -10.01
N GLN A 248 9.52 19.33 -9.86
CA GLN A 248 10.57 20.01 -9.08
C GLN A 248 11.19 21.24 -9.78
N ASN A 249 11.03 21.38 -11.09
CA ASN A 249 11.70 22.43 -11.87
C ASN A 249 10.89 23.73 -12.03
N ARG A 250 9.59 23.77 -11.72
CA ARG A 250 8.79 25.01 -11.94
C ARG A 250 8.72 25.95 -10.74
N PHE A 251 8.98 25.49 -9.51
CA PHE A 251 8.68 26.27 -8.30
C PHE A 251 9.90 26.89 -7.60
N LYS A 252 11.12 26.43 -7.85
CA LYS A 252 12.30 26.92 -7.12
C LYS A 252 12.79 28.30 -7.59
N LEU A 253 12.74 28.57 -8.89
CA LEU A 253 13.19 29.85 -9.45
C LEU A 253 12.27 31.06 -9.12
N PRO A 254 10.94 30.97 -9.28
CA PRO A 254 10.08 32.13 -9.04
C PRO A 254 9.98 32.50 -7.55
N LEU A 255 10.08 31.53 -6.64
CA LEU A 255 10.00 31.77 -5.19
C LEU A 255 11.25 32.48 -4.65
N LEU A 256 12.45 32.07 -5.10
CA LEU A 256 13.71 32.71 -4.68
C LEU A 256 13.82 34.13 -5.23
N THR A 257 13.37 34.35 -6.46
CA THR A 257 13.35 35.67 -7.08
C THR A 257 12.31 36.59 -6.45
N SER A 258 11.09 36.12 -6.16
CA SER A 258 10.07 36.93 -5.49
C SER A 258 10.45 37.29 -4.05
N ILE A 259 11.00 36.36 -3.27
CA ILE A 259 11.51 36.64 -1.92
C ILE A 259 12.65 37.65 -1.97
N SER A 260 13.58 37.51 -2.92
CA SER A 260 14.72 38.43 -3.06
C SER A 260 14.28 39.82 -3.50
N LEU A 261 13.30 39.92 -4.42
CA LEU A 261 12.71 41.19 -4.86
C LEU A 261 11.94 41.87 -3.73
N TYR A 262 11.17 41.11 -2.94
CA TYR A 262 10.43 41.66 -1.81
C TYR A 262 11.37 42.16 -0.71
N LEU A 263 12.37 41.35 -0.34
CA LEU A 263 13.36 41.73 0.68
C LEU A 263 14.20 42.93 0.21
N GLY A 264 14.64 42.92 -1.05
CA GLY A 264 15.37 44.02 -1.66
C GLY A 264 14.56 45.31 -1.73
N GLY A 265 13.29 45.21 -2.16
CA GLY A 265 12.35 46.34 -2.19
C GLY A 265 12.08 46.90 -0.80
N TYR A 266 11.91 46.03 0.20
CA TYR A 266 11.72 46.43 1.60
C TYR A 266 12.93 47.17 2.16
N ILE A 267 14.15 46.65 1.96
CA ILE A 267 15.38 47.29 2.42
C ILE A 267 15.57 48.65 1.74
N LEU A 268 15.36 48.72 0.42
CA LEU A 268 15.47 49.95 -0.36
C LEU A 268 14.47 51.00 0.13
N PHE A 269 13.22 50.60 0.35
CA PHE A 269 12.16 51.48 0.86
C PHE A 269 12.48 52.01 2.26
N MET A 270 12.97 51.15 3.16
CA MET A 270 13.39 51.55 4.51
C MET A 270 14.59 52.51 4.48
N ALA A 271 15.56 52.29 3.58
CA ALA A 271 16.69 53.19 3.40
C ALA A 271 16.25 54.58 2.88
N LEU A 272 15.34 54.63 1.91
CA LEU A 272 14.74 55.86 1.38
C LEU A 272 13.96 56.63 2.45
N LEU A 273 13.15 55.94 3.25
CA LEU A 273 12.40 56.55 4.35
C LEU A 273 13.31 57.08 5.46
N GLY A 274 14.34 56.32 5.84
CA GLY A 274 15.33 56.77 6.82
C GLY A 274 16.12 57.99 6.36
N TRP A 275 16.33 58.14 5.05
CA TRP A 275 16.96 59.32 4.46
C TRP A 275 16.04 60.54 4.49
N GLN A 276 14.76 60.40 4.13
CA GLN A 276 13.86 61.55 3.95
C GLN A 276 13.18 62.02 5.25
N LEU A 277 12.94 61.15 6.22
CA LEU A 277 12.14 61.48 7.41
C LEU A 277 13.02 61.64 8.65
N LYS A 278 13.42 62.88 8.96
CA LYS A 278 14.13 63.24 10.21
C LYS A 278 13.28 63.11 11.49
N GLN A 279 11.98 62.84 11.39
CA GLN A 279 11.06 62.78 12.53
C GLN A 279 10.78 61.33 12.97
N GLN A 280 11.33 60.95 14.13
CA GLN A 280 11.24 59.60 14.73
C GLN A 280 9.81 59.05 14.91
N ARG A 281 8.79 59.91 14.99
CA ARG A 281 7.41 59.50 15.31
C ARG A 281 6.73 58.70 14.18
N TYR A 282 7.14 58.89 12.92
CA TYR A 282 6.56 58.17 11.78
C TYR A 282 7.14 56.76 11.58
N LEU A 283 8.28 56.44 12.21
CA LEU A 283 8.90 55.12 12.14
C LEU A 283 8.05 54.02 12.83
N LEU A 284 7.18 54.40 13.78
CA LEU A 284 6.35 53.44 14.54
C LEU A 284 5.13 52.92 13.76
N LEU A 285 4.63 53.68 12.77
CA LEU A 285 3.47 53.27 11.95
C LEU A 285 3.85 52.38 10.76
N LEU A 286 5.12 52.41 10.39
CA LEU A 286 5.72 51.70 9.26
C LEU A 286 5.59 50.17 9.34
N PRO A 287 5.91 49.49 10.47
CA PRO A 287 5.72 48.03 10.57
C PRO A 287 4.25 47.63 10.47
N LEU A 288 3.32 48.49 10.91
CA LEU A 288 1.88 48.25 10.83
C LEU A 288 1.38 48.31 9.38
N LEU A 289 1.82 49.30 8.62
CA LEU A 289 1.54 49.41 7.18
C LEU A 289 2.19 48.29 6.37
N ALA A 290 3.44 47.92 6.70
CA ALA A 290 4.13 46.80 6.06
C ALA A 290 3.43 45.46 6.35
N SER A 291 2.94 45.26 7.58
CA SER A 291 2.16 44.08 7.95
C SER A 291 0.83 44.03 7.22
N ALA A 292 0.13 45.18 7.09
CA ALA A 292 -1.12 45.28 6.37
C ALA A 292 -0.94 45.04 4.87
N ALA A 293 0.09 45.64 4.25
CA ALA A 293 0.43 45.42 2.85
C ALA A 293 0.87 43.97 2.59
N GLY A 294 1.67 43.40 3.48
CA GLY A 294 2.06 41.98 3.45
C GLY A 294 0.85 41.06 3.55
N ALA A 295 -0.09 41.33 4.47
CA ALA A 295 -1.33 40.56 4.61
C ALA A 295 -2.26 40.71 3.40
N PHE A 296 -2.29 41.88 2.74
CA PHE A 296 -3.06 42.09 1.52
C PHE A 296 -2.45 41.37 0.31
N ALA A 297 -1.12 41.38 0.20
CA ALA A 297 -0.39 40.59 -0.80
C ALA A 297 -0.49 39.07 -0.53
N TRP A 298 -0.70 38.66 0.73
CA TRP A 298 -0.80 37.25 1.15
C TRP A 298 -2.10 36.55 0.74
N ARG A 299 -3.11 37.25 0.20
CA ARG A 299 -4.34 36.60 -0.31
C ARG A 299 -4.08 35.84 -1.62
N GLY A 300 -3.26 34.79 -1.56
CA GLY A 300 -3.12 33.78 -2.61
C GLY A 300 -4.20 32.72 -2.46
N GLU A 301 -4.95 32.45 -3.53
CA GLU A 301 -5.86 31.31 -3.59
C GLU A 301 -5.07 29.99 -3.41
N PRO A 302 -5.65 28.97 -2.75
CA PRO A 302 -5.01 27.65 -2.69
C PRO A 302 -4.84 27.10 -4.10
N GLY A 303 -3.59 26.99 -4.55
CA GLY A 303 -3.26 26.46 -5.87
C GLY A 303 -3.46 24.94 -5.88
N GLN A 304 -4.55 24.49 -6.50
CA GLN A 304 -4.75 23.09 -6.80
C GLN A 304 -4.00 22.72 -8.08
N GLN A 305 -3.01 21.83 -7.98
CA GLN A 305 -2.26 21.38 -9.16
C GLN A 305 -2.43 19.89 -9.36
N GLN A 306 -2.83 19.51 -10.58
CA GLN A 306 -3.04 18.13 -10.98
C GLN A 306 -2.11 17.78 -12.13
N PHE A 307 -1.26 16.77 -11.91
CA PHE A 307 -0.47 16.15 -12.98
C PHE A 307 -1.11 14.82 -13.34
N ARG A 308 -1.36 14.61 -14.62
CA ARG A 308 -2.01 13.39 -15.12
C ARG A 308 -1.14 12.78 -16.20
N TRP A 309 -0.75 11.53 -16.02
CA TRP A 309 -0.22 10.69 -17.09
C TRP A 309 -1.36 9.86 -17.65
N THR A 310 -1.58 9.93 -18.95
CA THR A 310 -2.62 9.17 -19.64
C THR A 310 -1.97 8.41 -20.79
N GLU A 311 -2.14 7.09 -20.80
CA GLU A 311 -1.73 6.22 -21.90
C GLU A 311 -2.99 5.85 -22.69
N ALA A 312 -2.97 6.15 -23.99
CA ALA A 312 -3.99 5.76 -24.96
C ALA A 312 -3.30 5.38 -26.26
N GLN A 313 -3.63 4.23 -26.84
CA GLN A 313 -3.15 3.86 -28.17
C GLN A 313 -4.15 4.37 -29.22
N SER A 314 -3.66 4.76 -30.40
CA SER A 314 -4.55 5.23 -31.48
C SER A 314 -5.48 4.10 -31.91
N GLY A 315 -6.79 4.30 -31.82
CA GLY A 315 -7.81 3.28 -32.08
C GLY A 315 -8.34 2.57 -30.82
N ASP A 316 -7.74 2.79 -29.65
CA ASP A 316 -8.27 2.27 -28.39
C ASP A 316 -9.54 3.02 -27.96
N ARG A 317 -10.50 2.27 -27.44
CA ARG A 317 -11.75 2.81 -26.87
C ARG A 317 -11.59 3.34 -25.44
N PHE A 318 -10.38 3.29 -24.88
CA PHE A 318 -10.11 3.59 -23.47
C PHE A 318 -8.73 4.21 -23.27
N ALA A 319 -8.61 4.98 -22.19
CA ALA A 319 -7.36 5.60 -21.79
C ALA A 319 -7.09 5.27 -20.33
N ARG A 320 -5.89 4.77 -20.04
CA ARG A 320 -5.43 4.49 -18.67
C ARG A 320 -4.80 5.75 -18.12
N SER A 321 -5.17 6.18 -16.91
CA SER A 321 -4.54 7.36 -16.32
C SER A 321 -4.15 7.19 -14.86
N THR A 322 -3.01 7.76 -14.51
CA THR A 322 -2.57 7.99 -13.14
C THR A 322 -2.47 9.50 -12.93
N ALA A 323 -2.85 9.97 -11.76
CA ALA A 323 -2.81 11.39 -11.44
C ALA A 323 -2.18 11.61 -10.07
N LEU A 324 -1.43 12.69 -9.96
CA LEU A 324 -0.95 13.25 -8.71
C LEU A 324 -1.66 14.57 -8.49
N LEU A 325 -2.47 14.64 -7.44
CA LEU A 325 -3.08 15.88 -6.98
C LEU A 325 -2.26 16.43 -5.83
N LEU A 326 -1.79 17.67 -5.97
CA LEU A 326 -1.17 18.42 -4.90
C LEU A 326 -2.12 19.52 -4.47
N LEU A 327 -2.45 19.49 -3.19
CA LEU A 327 -3.15 20.56 -2.52
C LEU A 327 -2.09 21.34 -1.75
N GLY A 328 -1.69 22.48 -2.28
CA GLY A 328 -0.76 23.40 -1.65
C GLY A 328 -1.37 24.80 -1.62
N GLY A 329 -1.08 25.57 -0.56
CA GLY A 329 -1.26 27.01 -0.64
C GLY A 329 -0.23 27.58 -1.61
N GLU A 330 -0.65 28.22 -2.71
CA GLU A 330 0.26 29.01 -3.53
C GLU A 330 0.66 30.23 -2.69
N ARG A 331 1.87 30.19 -2.11
CA ARG A 331 2.55 31.39 -1.64
C ARG A 331 3.14 32.05 -2.88
N ARG A 332 2.43 33.02 -3.45
CA ARG A 332 3.00 33.91 -4.47
C ARG A 332 3.86 34.97 -3.80
#